data_AF-A0A941WWA1-F1
#
_entry.id   AF-A0A941WWA1-F1
#
_cell.length_a   1.000
_cell.length_b   1.000
_cell.length_c   1.000
_cell.angle_alpha   90.00
_cell.angle_beta   90.00
_cell.angle_gamma   90.00
#
_symmetry.space_group_name_H-M   'P 1'
#
loop_
_entity.id
_entity.type
_entity.pdbx_description
1 polymer ?
#
loop_
_entity_poly.entity_id
_entity_poly.type
_entity_poly.pdbx_seq_one_letter_code
_entity_poly.pdbx_strand_id
1 'polypeptide(L)'
;MEVIKTTPIELPAIIAGVYGLRCEEVIGIKWNAIDFKTKTLTIRHTVGRGKIDGVTQFIFKDRAKSDSGYRTLPLFDFITDLLNSYKKWCSS
;
A
#
# COMPACT_ATOMS: atom_id res chain seq x y z
N MET A 1 -18.09 0.14 -8.31
CA MET A 1 -17.07 1.03 -7.71
C MET A 1 -17.34 2.50 -8.09
N GLU A 2 -18.57 3.01 -7.94
CA GLU A 2 -18.84 4.43 -8.22
C GLU A 2 -18.77 5.27 -6.94
N VAL A 3 -19.23 4.69 -5.83
CA VAL A 3 -19.26 5.31 -4.49
C VAL A 3 -17.87 5.67 -3.94
N ILE A 4 -16.82 4.99 -4.39
CA ILE A 4 -15.44 5.22 -3.89
C ILE A 4 -14.63 6.15 -4.78
N LYS A 5 -15.10 6.48 -5.99
CA LYS A 5 -14.35 7.33 -6.91
C LYS A 5 -14.13 8.70 -6.29
N THR A 6 -12.94 9.28 -6.47
CA THR A 6 -12.55 10.60 -5.93
C THR A 6 -12.46 10.68 -4.41
N THR A 7 -12.59 9.55 -3.70
CA THR A 7 -12.40 9.52 -2.24
C THR A 7 -10.97 9.11 -1.88
N PRO A 8 -10.47 9.48 -0.69
CA PRO A 8 -9.16 9.03 -0.22
C PRO A 8 -8.99 7.50 -0.18
N ILE A 9 -10.09 6.74 -0.13
CA ILE A 9 -10.06 5.28 -0.08
C ILE A 9 -10.02 4.61 -1.46
N GLU A 10 -10.14 5.35 -2.56
CA GLU A 10 -10.14 4.80 -3.91
C GLU A 10 -8.86 4.02 -4.22
N LEU A 11 -7.71 4.69 -4.09
CA LEU A 11 -6.40 4.11 -4.34
C LEU A 11 -6.15 2.85 -3.49
N PRO A 12 -6.29 2.87 -2.15
CA PRO A 12 -6.07 1.67 -1.35
C PRO A 12 -7.09 0.56 -1.63
N ALA A 13 -8.35 0.87 -1.92
CA ALA A 13 -9.35 -0.15 -2.24
C ALA A 13 -9.05 -0.86 -3.58
N ILE A 14 -8.65 -0.11 -4.60
CA ILE A 14 -8.28 -0.68 -5.91
C ILE A 14 -7.04 -1.55 -5.78
N ILE A 15 -5.98 -1.05 -5.13
CA ILE A 15 -4.74 -1.81 -4.92
C ILE A 15 -5.01 -3.08 -4.10
N ALA A 16 -5.81 -2.99 -3.04
CA ALA A 16 -6.18 -4.15 -2.22
C ALA A 16 -6.92 -5.22 -3.05
N GLY A 17 -7.90 -4.81 -3.85
CA GLY A 17 -8.71 -5.72 -4.66
C GLY A 17 -7.92 -6.39 -5.79
N VAL A 18 -7.06 -5.63 -6.48
CA VAL A 18 -6.27 -6.13 -7.62
C VAL A 18 -5.21 -7.15 -7.18
N TYR A 19 -4.56 -6.89 -6.04
CA TYR A 19 -3.42 -7.70 -5.57
C TYR A 19 -3.77 -8.64 -4.41
N GLY A 20 -5.03 -8.68 -3.97
CA GLY A 20 -5.47 -9.50 -2.84
C GLY A 20 -4.76 -9.15 -1.52
N LEU A 21 -4.49 -7.87 -1.30
CA LEU A 21 -3.74 -7.42 -0.13
C LEU A 21 -4.63 -7.28 1.10
N ARG A 22 -4.04 -7.52 2.27
CA ARG A 22 -4.69 -7.19 3.55
C ARG A 22 -4.74 -5.67 3.73
N CYS A 23 -5.76 -5.16 4.42
CA CYS A 23 -5.89 -3.72 4.70
C CYS A 23 -4.61 -3.14 5.35
N GLU A 24 -4.04 -3.87 6.30
CA GLU A 24 -2.79 -3.52 6.99
C GLU A 24 -1.54 -3.51 6.08
N GLU A 25 -1.54 -4.27 4.98
CA GLU A 25 -0.48 -4.26 3.98
C GLU A 25 -0.62 -3.02 3.09
N VAL A 26 -1.85 -2.72 2.63
CA VAL A 26 -2.12 -1.57 1.76
C VAL A 26 -1.85 -0.25 2.45
N ILE A 27 -2.31 -0.09 3.69
CA ILE A 27 -2.05 1.11 4.50
C ILE A 27 -0.55 1.27 4.77
N GLY A 28 0.21 0.16 4.79
CA GLY A 28 1.66 0.17 4.98
C GLY A 28 2.48 0.41 3.72
N ILE A 29 1.87 0.54 2.54
CA ILE A 29 2.61 0.77 1.29
C ILE A 29 3.30 2.14 1.34
N LYS A 30 4.60 2.13 1.06
CA LYS A 30 5.43 3.33 0.94
C LYS A 30 5.79 3.56 -0.53
N TRP A 31 6.04 4.82 -0.91
CA TRP A 31 6.46 5.17 -2.27
C TRP A 31 7.73 4.45 -2.72
N ASN A 32 8.67 4.16 -1.81
CA ASN A 32 9.89 3.42 -2.11
C ASN A 32 9.69 1.92 -2.37
N ALA A 33 8.47 1.40 -2.15
CA ALA A 33 8.10 0.03 -2.48
C ALA A 33 7.60 -0.11 -3.92
N ILE A 34 7.39 1.02 -4.63
CA ILE A 34 6.93 1.06 -6.02
C ILE A 34 8.12 1.37 -6.93
N ASP A 35 8.41 0.46 -7.85
CA ASP A 35 9.42 0.65 -8.89
C ASP A 35 8.75 0.75 -10.25
N PHE A 36 8.60 1.99 -10.74
CA PHE A 36 8.03 2.28 -12.05
C PHE A 36 8.92 1.85 -13.22
N LYS A 37 10.23 1.70 -13.00
CA LYS A 37 11.18 1.29 -14.04
C LYS A 37 11.09 -0.20 -14.30
N THR A 38 11.07 -1.00 -13.23
CA THR A 38 10.91 -2.46 -13.34
C THR A 38 9.45 -2.91 -13.37
N LYS A 39 8.50 -1.97 -13.23
CA LYS A 39 7.07 -2.22 -13.10
C LYS A 39 6.79 -3.23 -12.00
N THR A 40 7.21 -2.92 -10.77
CA THR A 40 6.96 -3.78 -9.62
C THR A 40 6.47 -3.03 -8.39
N LEU A 41 5.66 -3.72 -7.58
CA LEU A 41 5.23 -3.31 -6.24
C LEU A 41 5.72 -4.33 -5.23
N THR A 42 6.56 -3.92 -4.28
CA THR A 42 7.07 -4.81 -3.25
C THR A 42 6.32 -4.63 -1.93
N ILE A 43 5.73 -5.70 -1.41
CA ILE A 43 5.06 -5.70 -0.11
C ILE A 43 6.06 -6.11 0.96
N ARG A 44 6.35 -5.19 1.90
CA ARG A 44 7.38 -5.35 2.95
C ARG A 44 6.93 -4.95 4.35
N HIS A 45 5.95 -4.04 4.42
CA HIS A 45 5.53 -3.37 5.65
C HIS A 45 4.09 -3.76 5.99
N THR A 46 3.79 -3.94 7.27
CA THR A 46 2.42 -4.19 7.74
C THR A 46 2.13 -3.24 8.91
N VAL A 47 0.95 -2.63 8.92
CA VAL A 47 0.51 -1.74 10.01
C VAL A 47 -0.35 -2.52 10.99
N GLY A 48 0.17 -2.77 12.19
CA GLY A 48 -0.59 -3.37 13.28
C GLY A 48 -1.14 -2.33 14.26
N ARG A 49 -1.96 -2.79 15.20
CA ARG A 49 -2.32 -2.03 16.40
C ARG A 49 -1.65 -2.68 17.61
N GLY A 50 -1.14 -1.88 18.53
CA GLY A 50 -0.62 -2.36 19.81
C GLY A 50 -0.71 -1.31 20.90
N LYS A 51 -0.59 -1.74 22.16
CA LYS A 51 -0.56 -0.83 23.29
C LYS A 51 0.88 -0.43 23.60
N ILE A 52 1.15 0.87 23.59
CA ILE A 52 2.38 1.47 24.08
C ILE A 52 1.95 2.42 25.21
N ASP A 53 2.48 2.20 26.41
CA ASP A 53 2.11 2.93 27.64
C ASP A 53 0.60 2.92 27.93
N GLY A 54 -0.05 1.78 27.70
CA GLY A 54 -1.49 1.60 27.93
C GLY A 54 -2.41 2.18 26.85
N VAL A 55 -1.88 2.97 25.91
CA VAL A 55 -2.63 3.61 24.82
C VAL A 55 -2.49 2.80 23.53
N THR A 56 -3.60 2.57 22.84
CA THR A 56 -3.60 1.91 21.52
C THR A 56 -2.99 2.84 20.47
N GLN A 57 -1.89 2.41 19.86
CA GLN A 57 -1.19 3.13 18.81
C GLN A 57 -1.04 2.26 17.56
N PHE A 58 -0.82 2.90 16.41
CA PHE A 58 -0.45 2.21 15.19
C PHE A 58 1.04 1.84 15.26
N ILE A 59 1.34 0.57 15.03
CA ILE A 59 2.70 0.05 15.04
C ILE A 59 3.06 -0.36 13.62
N PHE A 60 4.01 0.35 13.04
CA PHE A 60 4.61 -0.03 11.77
C PHE A 60 5.58 -1.18 12.02
N LYS A 61 5.26 -2.35 11.48
CA LYS A 61 6.14 -3.51 11.53
C LYS A 61 6.83 -3.64 10.19
N ASP A 62 8.12 -3.33 10.19
CA ASP A 62 9.02 -3.85 9.17
C ASP A 62 9.13 -5.34 9.46
N ARG A 63 8.61 -6.20 8.57
CA ARG A 63 8.73 -7.65 8.81
C ARG A 63 10.21 -8.00 8.82
N ALA A 64 10.67 -8.66 9.87
CA ALA A 64 12.02 -9.22 9.89
C ALA A 64 12.20 -10.17 8.69
N LYS A 65 13.46 -10.30 8.26
CA LYS A 65 14.03 -11.01 7.10
C LYS A 65 13.64 -12.50 6.90
N SER A 66 12.53 -12.98 7.43
CA SER A 66 11.99 -14.30 7.08
C SER A 66 11.29 -14.22 5.71
N ASP A 67 11.76 -15.05 4.80
CA ASP A 67 11.44 -15.14 3.36
C ASP A 67 9.94 -15.29 3.04
N SER A 68 9.13 -15.75 4.00
CA SER A 68 7.71 -16.09 3.79
C SER A 68 6.76 -14.89 3.69
N GLY A 69 7.23 -13.65 3.84
CA GLY A 69 6.40 -12.43 3.85
C GLY A 69 6.71 -11.39 2.79
N TYR A 70 7.85 -11.53 2.10
CA TYR A 70 8.28 -10.59 1.06
C TYR A 70 7.78 -11.08 -0.30
N ARG A 71 6.99 -10.25 -0.98
CA ARG A 71 6.58 -10.55 -2.35
C ARG A 71 6.64 -9.31 -3.21
N THR A 72 7.14 -9.50 -4.42
CA THR A 72 7.15 -8.50 -5.48
C THR A 72 6.07 -8.87 -6.47
N LEU A 73 5.13 -7.96 -6.67
CA LEU A 73 3.98 -8.11 -7.56
C LEU A 73 4.21 -7.27 -8.82
N PRO A 74 3.71 -7.69 -9.98
CA PRO A 74 3.79 -6.90 -11.19
C PRO A 74 2.98 -5.61 -11.01
N LEU A 75 3.52 -4.48 -11.45
CA LEU A 75 2.82 -3.20 -11.46
C LEU A 75 2.10 -3.05 -12.80
N PHE A 76 0.78 -3.27 -12.81
CA PHE A 76 -0.02 -3.10 -14.01
C PHE A 76 -0.06 -1.64 -14.47
N ASP A 77 -0.18 -1.41 -15.78
CA ASP A 77 -0.17 -0.06 -16.36
C ASP A 77 -1.29 0.83 -15.79
N PHE A 78 -2.50 0.29 -15.65
CA PHE A 78 -3.63 1.03 -15.05
C PHE A 78 -3.39 1.42 -13.58
N ILE A 79 -2.61 0.64 -12.82
CA ILE A 79 -2.22 0.98 -11.45
C ILE A 79 -1.15 2.08 -11.46
N THR A 80 -0.24 2.06 -12.44
CA THR A 80 0.75 3.11 -12.64
C THR A 80 0.09 4.45 -12.91
N ASP A 81 -0.91 4.48 -13.80
CA ASP A 81 -1.67 5.69 -14.11
C ASP A 81 -2.42 6.23 -12.88
N LEU A 82 -3.04 5.34 -12.10
CA LEU A 82 -3.72 5.69 -10.86
C LEU A 82 -2.76 6.25 -9.79
N LEU A 83 -1.57 5.66 -9.64
CA LEU A 83 -0.55 6.18 -8.73
C LEU A 83 -0.04 7.56 -9.16
N ASN A 84 0.13 7.77 -10.47
CA ASN A 84 0.56 9.05 -11.02
C ASN A 84 -0.49 10.15 -10.84
N SER A 85 -1.78 9.83 -11.02
CA SER A 85 -2.86 10.80 -10.77
C SER A 85 -2.92 11.19 -9.29
N TYR A 86 -2.79 10.22 -8.39
CA TYR A 86 -2.77 10.47 -6.95
C TYR A 86 -1.57 11.30 -6.51
N LYS A 87 -0.37 11.03 -7.08
CA LYS A 87 0.84 11.82 -6.78
C LYS A 87 0.68 13.30 -7.17
N LYS A 88 0.02 13.57 -8.31
CA LYS A 88 -0.28 14.94 -8.75
C LYS A 88 -1.26 15.62 -7.80
N TRP A 89 -2.31 14.91 -7.39
CA TRP A 89 -3.30 15.40 -6.43
C TRP A 89 -2.67 15.79 -5.08
N CYS A 90 -1.80 14.95 -4.51
CA CYS A 90 -1.11 15.29 -3.23
C CYS A 90 -0.09 16.43 -3.33
N SER A 91 0.34 16.80 -4.55
CA SER A 91 1.31 17.88 -4.76
C SER A 91 0.65 19.23 -5.07
N SER A 92 -0.69 19.26 -5.12
CA SER A 92 -1.52 20.44 -5.40
C SER A 92 -2.19 20.92 -4.12
#